data_AF-A0A453NSY2-F1
#
_entry.id   AF-A0A453NSY2-F1
#
_cell.length_a   1.000
_cell.length_b   1.000
_cell.length_c   1.000
_cell.angle_alpha   90.00
_cell.angle_beta   90.00
_cell.angle_gamma   90.00
#
_symmetry.space_group_name_H-M   'P 1'
#
loop_
_entity.id
_entity.type
_entity.pdbx_description
1 polymer ?
#
loop_
_entity_poly.entity_id
_entity_poly.type
_entity_poly.pdbx_seq_one_letter_code
_entity_poly.pdbx_strand_id
1 'polypeptide(L)'
;SLLSSTFICCRISNREMEPQEGRKGIPSLLSSQGECIATNITQLIGWTPLIELRNIAEKDGIGARLIGKIEPYQPLSSVKDRSALRLIEDAEEKGLITPGITTLLGVTSGNLGIGVAFIAAQKGYKFIALMPAKLSLDKQILMRYLGVEVVLVDAVQHGFKALLDRVEQMKKDVEDVYVLDQFTNPANPDAHFRWTGKW
;
A
#
# COMPACT_ATOMS: atom_id res chain seq x y z
N SER A 1 2.47 -9.15 -13.95
CA SER A 1 1.20 -8.56 -13.50
C SER A 1 0.59 -9.47 -12.44
N LEU A 2 0.74 -9.13 -11.16
CA LEU A 2 0.11 -9.86 -10.06
C LEU A 2 -0.68 -8.83 -9.25
N LEU A 3 -1.97 -8.73 -9.55
CA LEU A 3 -2.96 -8.13 -8.66
C LEU A 3 -3.03 -9.03 -7.44
N SER A 4 -2.44 -8.58 -6.33
CA SER A 4 -2.65 -9.20 -5.02
C SER A 4 -4.08 -8.87 -4.59
N SER A 5 -5.04 -9.65 -5.07
CA SER A 5 -6.44 -9.61 -4.62
C SER A 5 -6.57 -10.51 -3.40
N THR A 6 -6.78 -9.92 -2.23
CA THR A 6 -7.11 -10.68 -1.02
C THR A 6 -8.61 -10.95 -1.01
N PHE A 7 -9.00 -12.23 -1.15
CA PHE A 7 -10.39 -12.66 -1.01
C PHE A 7 -10.69 -12.98 0.46
N ILE A 8 -11.80 -12.49 0.98
CA ILE A 8 -12.26 -12.81 2.34
C ILE A 8 -13.52 -13.67 2.18
N CYS A 9 -13.45 -14.92 2.63
CA CYS A 9 -14.59 -15.85 2.62
C CYS A 9 -15.29 -15.79 3.98
N CYS A 10 -16.54 -15.30 4.00
CA CYS A 10 -17.37 -15.35 5.20
C CYS A 10 -18.49 -16.38 5.01
N ARG A 11 -18.55 -17.35 5.92
CA ARG A 11 -19.65 -18.33 5.98
C ARG A 11 -20.80 -17.71 6.78
N ILE A 12 -21.88 -17.36 6.10
CA ILE A 12 -23.14 -16.92 6.74
C ILE A 12 -24.24 -17.87 6.26
N SER A 13 -24.99 -18.41 7.23
CA SER A 13 -26.05 -19.41 7.05
C SER A 13 -27.20 -18.93 6.15
N ASN A 14 -27.76 -19.88 5.40
CA ASN A 14 -28.86 -19.84 4.42
C ASN A 14 -29.84 -18.66 4.52
N ARG A 15 -29.98 -17.91 3.41
CA ARG A 15 -31.18 -17.11 3.08
C ARG A 15 -31.46 -17.12 1.57
N GLU A 16 -32.74 -16.95 1.25
CA GLU A 16 -33.31 -16.85 -0.10
C GLU A 16 -32.76 -15.64 -0.87
N MET A 17 -32.73 -15.75 -2.21
CA MET A 17 -32.24 -14.71 -3.12
C MET A 17 -33.17 -13.49 -3.13
N GLU A 18 -32.75 -12.40 -2.47
CA GLU A 18 -33.36 -11.08 -2.61
C GLU A 18 -33.00 -10.43 -3.96
N PRO A 19 -33.95 -9.73 -4.63
CA PRO A 19 -33.75 -9.13 -5.96
C PRO A 19 -32.67 -8.03 -5.96
N GLN A 20 -32.02 -7.85 -7.12
CA GLN A 20 -30.99 -6.81 -7.31
C GLN A 20 -31.63 -5.40 -7.30
N GLU A 21 -31.60 -4.73 -6.14
CA GLU A 21 -31.83 -3.29 -6.11
C GLU A 21 -30.64 -2.58 -6.81
N GLY A 22 -30.94 -1.79 -7.84
CA GLY A 22 -29.97 -0.92 -8.51
C GLY A 22 -29.38 0.15 -7.58
N ARG A 23 -28.45 0.97 -8.09
CA ARG A 23 -27.70 1.98 -7.32
C ARG A 23 -28.62 2.86 -6.43
N LYS A 24 -28.69 2.56 -5.14
CA LYS A 24 -28.94 3.56 -4.08
C LYS A 24 -27.59 4.20 -3.76
N GLY A 25 -27.55 5.53 -3.78
CA GLY A 25 -26.32 6.33 -3.86
C GLY A 25 -25.22 5.87 -2.91
N ILE A 26 -24.00 5.73 -3.42
CA ILE A 26 -22.81 5.79 -2.57
C ILE A 26 -22.59 7.27 -2.26
N PRO A 27 -23.10 7.76 -1.12
CA PRO A 27 -22.20 8.50 -0.23
C PRO A 27 -22.56 8.36 1.27
N SER A 28 -21.58 8.12 2.12
CA SER A 28 -20.87 9.25 2.73
C SER A 28 -19.64 8.78 3.50
N LEU A 29 -18.70 9.69 3.71
CA LEU A 29 -17.77 9.66 4.83
C LEU A 29 -18.60 9.74 6.13
N LEU A 30 -19.15 8.61 6.59
CA LEU A 30 -20.30 8.47 7.51
C LEU A 30 -20.07 8.93 8.96
N SER A 31 -19.78 10.22 9.17
CA SER A 31 -20.32 10.94 10.33
C SER A 31 -20.67 12.35 9.90
N SER A 32 -21.98 12.63 9.89
CA SER A 32 -22.54 13.95 9.60
C SER A 32 -22.19 14.94 10.71
N GLN A 33 -21.11 15.69 10.53
CA GLN A 33 -20.95 17.08 11.02
C GLN A 33 -19.68 17.67 10.38
N GLY A 34 -19.82 18.32 9.23
CA GLY A 34 -18.73 19.03 8.54
C GLY A 34 -18.61 18.71 7.04
N GLU A 35 -17.87 19.56 6.31
CA GLU A 35 -17.50 19.29 4.93
C GLU A 35 -16.62 18.03 4.85
N CYS A 36 -17.03 17.08 4.01
CA CYS A 36 -16.35 15.80 3.80
C CYS A 36 -15.29 15.91 2.69
N ILE A 37 -14.38 16.88 2.84
CA ILE A 37 -13.31 17.15 1.86
C ILE A 37 -11.97 16.74 2.50
N ALA A 38 -11.32 15.75 1.90
CA ALA A 38 -9.99 15.34 2.33
C ALA A 38 -8.98 16.46 2.07
N THR A 39 -8.15 16.80 3.05
CA THR A 39 -7.11 17.84 2.91
C THR A 39 -5.91 17.36 2.11
N ASN A 40 -5.74 16.04 1.99
CA ASN A 40 -4.72 15.42 1.17
C ASN A 40 -5.05 13.95 0.85
N ILE A 41 -4.26 13.31 -0.02
CA ILE A 41 -4.59 11.98 -0.54
C ILE A 41 -4.51 10.88 0.53
N THR A 42 -3.67 11.04 1.56
CA THR A 42 -3.43 9.96 2.53
C THR A 42 -4.65 9.70 3.40
N GLN A 43 -5.52 10.71 3.58
CA GLN A 43 -6.82 10.55 4.25
C GLN A 43 -7.79 9.65 3.49
N LEU A 44 -7.55 9.43 2.19
CA LEU A 44 -8.36 8.54 1.35
C LEU A 44 -7.84 7.08 1.38
N ILE A 45 -6.67 6.83 1.97
CA ILE A 45 -6.11 5.48 2.07
C ILE A 45 -6.99 4.66 3.01
N GLY A 46 -7.50 3.55 2.49
CA GLY A 46 -8.12 2.49 3.27
C GLY A 46 -9.58 2.18 2.95
N TRP A 47 -10.39 3.16 2.61
CA TRP A 47 -11.85 3.04 2.49
C TRP A 47 -12.31 2.33 1.20
N THR A 48 -11.73 1.16 0.92
CA THR A 48 -11.96 0.41 -0.32
C THR A 48 -13.28 -0.36 -0.29
N PRO A 49 -14.02 -0.41 -1.41
CA PRO A 49 -15.29 -1.10 -1.48
C PRO A 49 -15.21 -2.60 -1.17
N LEU A 50 -16.32 -3.12 -0.67
CA LEU A 50 -16.62 -4.56 -0.63
C LEU A 50 -17.64 -4.87 -1.71
N ILE A 51 -17.37 -5.88 -2.53
CA ILE A 51 -18.28 -6.32 -3.60
C ILE A 51 -18.59 -7.79 -3.41
N GLU A 52 -19.88 -8.13 -3.42
CA GLU A 52 -20.32 -9.52 -3.43
C GLU A 52 -20.21 -10.11 -4.84
N LEU A 53 -19.49 -11.23 -4.95
CA LEU A 53 -19.16 -11.89 -6.21
C LEU A 53 -20.17 -13.01 -6.53
N ARG A 54 -21.46 -12.66 -6.61
CA ARG A 54 -22.58 -13.60 -6.78
C ARG A 54 -22.41 -14.51 -7.99
N ASN A 55 -22.13 -13.93 -9.16
CA ASN A 55 -22.01 -14.69 -10.40
C ASN A 55 -20.91 -15.76 -10.36
N ILE A 56 -19.81 -15.49 -9.63
CA ILE A 56 -18.72 -16.46 -9.47
C ILE A 56 -19.17 -17.57 -8.50
N ALA A 57 -19.80 -17.19 -7.38
CA ALA A 57 -20.29 -18.14 -6.40
C ALA A 57 -21.33 -19.11 -7.00
N GLU A 58 -22.28 -18.60 -7.79
CA GLU A 58 -23.30 -19.40 -8.47
C GLU A 58 -22.68 -20.35 -9.51
N LYS A 59 -21.79 -19.83 -10.36
CA LYS A 59 -21.13 -20.62 -11.41
C LYS A 59 -20.33 -21.79 -10.84
N ASP A 60 -19.64 -21.57 -9.72
CA ASP A 60 -18.74 -22.55 -9.11
C ASP A 60 -19.41 -23.37 -7.99
N GLY A 61 -20.72 -23.21 -7.78
CA GLY A 61 -21.49 -23.97 -6.77
C GLY A 61 -21.10 -23.66 -5.32
N ILE A 62 -20.59 -22.45 -5.04
CA ILE A 62 -20.12 -22.04 -3.71
C ILE A 62 -21.32 -21.72 -2.82
N GLY A 63 -21.58 -22.57 -1.83
CA GLY A 63 -22.66 -22.38 -0.83
C GLY A 63 -22.35 -21.32 0.25
N ALA A 64 -21.56 -20.30 -0.06
CA ALA A 64 -21.15 -19.24 0.86
C ALA A 64 -21.07 -17.89 0.14
N ARG A 65 -21.16 -16.78 0.91
CA ARG A 65 -21.02 -15.43 0.36
C ARG A 65 -19.55 -15.16 0.04
N LEU A 66 -19.25 -15.03 -1.25
CA LEU A 66 -17.92 -14.63 -1.71
C LEU A 66 -17.86 -13.09 -1.79
N ILE A 67 -17.03 -12.47 -0.95
CA ILE A 67 -16.84 -11.02 -0.90
C ILE A 67 -15.42 -10.65 -1.33
N GLY A 68 -15.30 -9.73 -2.28
CA GLY A 68 -14.05 -9.14 -2.70
C GLY A 68 -13.80 -7.79 -2.01
N LYS A 69 -12.65 -7.64 -1.34
CA LYS A 69 -12.13 -6.34 -0.89
C LYS A 69 -11.32 -5.70 -2.01
N ILE A 70 -11.82 -4.60 -2.58
CA ILE A 70 -11.32 -4.07 -3.84
C ILE A 70 -10.17 -3.07 -3.60
N GLU A 71 -9.01 -3.58 -3.20
CA GLU A 71 -7.80 -2.77 -2.94
C GLU A 71 -7.23 -1.97 -4.12
N PRO A 72 -7.54 -2.25 -5.40
CA PRO A 72 -7.19 -1.33 -6.47
C PRO A 72 -7.86 0.05 -6.40
N TYR A 73 -8.87 0.24 -5.53
CA TYR A 73 -9.48 1.56 -5.26
C TYR A 73 -8.74 2.40 -4.23
N GLN A 74 -7.59 1.94 -3.75
CA GLN A 74 -6.67 2.81 -3.02
C GLN A 74 -6.18 3.94 -3.95
N PRO A 75 -5.81 5.13 -3.43
CA PRO A 75 -5.49 6.28 -4.27
C PRO A 75 -4.33 6.06 -5.26
N LEU A 76 -3.37 5.19 -4.92
CA LEU A 76 -2.24 4.78 -5.76
C LEU A 76 -2.44 3.35 -6.30
N SER A 77 -3.70 2.91 -6.31
CA SER A 77 -4.19 1.68 -6.94
C SER A 77 -3.61 0.39 -6.38
N SER A 78 -3.21 0.37 -5.10
CA SER A 78 -2.69 -0.84 -4.49
C SER A 78 -2.91 -0.96 -2.99
N VAL A 79 -2.98 -2.20 -2.50
CA VAL A 79 -2.99 -2.51 -1.07
C VAL A 79 -1.76 -1.97 -0.31
N LYS A 80 -0.66 -1.67 -1.01
CA LYS A 80 0.59 -1.20 -0.41
C LYS A 80 0.53 0.25 0.03
N ASP A 81 -0.49 1.00 -0.37
CA ASP A 81 -0.73 2.36 0.08
C ASP A 81 -0.92 2.40 1.60
N ARG A 82 -1.64 1.41 2.15
CA ARG A 82 -1.80 1.20 3.60
C ARG A 82 -0.47 0.97 4.29
N SER A 83 0.31 0.01 3.78
CA SER A 83 1.62 -0.32 4.35
C SER A 83 2.58 0.87 4.29
N ALA A 84 2.62 1.59 3.17
CA ALA A 84 3.48 2.75 2.98
C ALA A 84 3.13 3.87 3.97
N LEU A 85 1.84 4.22 4.07
CA LEU A 85 1.38 5.23 5.01
C LEU A 85 1.77 4.84 6.43
N ARG A 86 1.48 3.60 6.81
CA ARG A 86 1.68 3.21 8.20
C ARG A 86 3.15 3.08 8.60
N LEU A 87 4.01 2.63 7.69
CA LEU A 87 5.46 2.59 7.96
C LEU A 87 6.04 3.99 8.22
N ILE A 88 5.55 5.01 7.49
CA ILE A 88 5.99 6.40 7.67
C ILE A 88 5.41 6.98 8.96
N GLU A 89 4.10 6.83 9.20
CA GLU A 89 3.44 7.34 10.42
C GLU A 89 4.02 6.70 11.68
N ASP A 90 4.25 5.38 11.68
CA ASP A 90 4.87 4.69 12.82
C ASP A 90 6.29 5.20 13.12
N ALA A 91 7.07 5.54 12.09
CA ALA A 91 8.39 6.12 12.26
C ALA A 91 8.33 7.58 12.75
N GLU A 92 7.36 8.37 12.27
CA GLU A 92 7.07 9.73 12.76
C GLU A 92 6.65 9.72 14.23
N GLU A 93 5.69 8.86 14.60
CA GLU A 93 5.17 8.69 15.97
C GLU A 93 6.28 8.32 16.96
N LYS A 94 7.27 7.54 16.52
CA LYS A 94 8.44 7.15 17.30
C LYS A 94 9.57 8.19 17.32
N GLY A 95 9.42 9.29 16.56
CA GLY A 95 10.46 10.32 16.42
C GLY A 95 11.71 9.85 15.68
N LEU A 96 11.61 8.81 14.85
CA LEU A 96 12.74 8.23 14.11
C LEU A 96 13.03 8.98 12.81
N ILE A 97 12.04 9.70 12.28
CA ILE A 97 12.16 10.46 11.03
C ILE A 97 11.58 11.85 11.20
N THR A 98 12.21 12.83 10.56
CA THR A 98 11.78 14.24 10.58
C THR A 98 11.69 14.80 9.16
N PRO A 99 10.57 15.42 8.75
CA PRO A 99 10.44 16.02 7.42
C PRO A 99 11.54 17.05 7.14
N GLY A 100 12.02 17.10 5.90
CA GLY A 100 13.10 18.00 5.48
C GLY A 100 14.51 17.63 5.97
N ILE A 101 14.64 16.73 6.94
CA ILE A 101 15.92 16.26 7.48
C ILE A 101 16.18 14.83 7.02
N THR A 102 15.28 13.91 7.37
CA THR A 102 15.49 12.48 7.16
C THR A 102 15.26 12.09 5.71
N THR A 103 16.18 11.32 5.15
CA THR A 103 16.02 10.65 3.86
C THR A 103 15.47 9.23 4.09
N LEU A 104 14.35 8.91 3.44
CA LEU A 104 13.77 7.58 3.50
C LEU A 104 14.45 6.66 2.49
N LEU A 105 14.81 5.45 2.91
CA LEU A 105 15.39 4.41 2.05
C LEU A 105 14.53 3.16 2.12
N GLY A 106 14.08 2.66 0.97
CA GLY A 106 13.26 1.45 0.91
C GLY A 106 13.72 0.48 -0.18
N VAL A 107 13.85 -0.80 0.18
CA VAL A 107 14.01 -1.88 -0.82
C VAL A 107 12.64 -2.22 -1.38
N THR A 108 12.45 -2.04 -2.67
CA THR A 108 11.15 -2.23 -3.31
C THR A 108 11.28 -2.65 -4.76
N SER A 109 10.32 -3.44 -5.23
CA SER A 109 10.19 -3.84 -6.62
C SER A 109 8.95 -3.26 -7.30
N GLY A 110 8.18 -2.44 -6.56
CA GLY A 110 6.75 -2.37 -6.82
C GLY A 110 5.99 -1.27 -6.12
N ASN A 111 4.75 -1.60 -5.78
CA ASN A 111 3.72 -0.64 -5.40
C ASN A 111 3.99 0.01 -4.04
N LEU A 112 4.73 -0.67 -3.14
CA LEU A 112 5.19 -0.04 -1.91
C LEU A 112 6.10 1.15 -2.22
N GLY A 113 6.97 1.04 -3.24
CA GLY A 113 7.86 2.14 -3.63
C GLY A 113 7.07 3.34 -4.12
N ILE A 114 6.04 3.11 -4.92
CA ILE A 114 5.12 4.15 -5.41
C ILE A 114 4.36 4.79 -4.23
N GLY A 115 3.86 3.95 -3.30
CA GLY A 115 3.18 4.40 -2.08
C GLY A 115 4.06 5.31 -1.23
N VAL A 116 5.27 4.85 -0.91
CA VAL A 116 6.25 5.61 -0.12
C VAL A 116 6.65 6.88 -0.87
N ALA A 117 6.93 6.80 -2.17
CA ALA A 117 7.31 7.95 -2.99
C ALA A 117 6.29 9.10 -2.91
N PHE A 118 5.02 8.78 -3.11
CA PHE A 118 3.96 9.76 -3.08
C PHE A 118 3.79 10.38 -1.69
N ILE A 119 3.76 9.54 -0.66
CA ILE A 119 3.57 9.98 0.73
C ILE A 119 4.77 10.78 1.22
N ALA A 120 5.99 10.38 0.85
CA ALA A 120 7.23 11.10 1.12
C ALA A 120 7.21 12.49 0.47
N ALA A 121 6.87 12.57 -0.82
CA ALA A 121 6.75 13.84 -1.53
C ALA A 121 5.72 14.77 -0.86
N GLN A 122 4.57 14.23 -0.45
CA GLN A 122 3.52 15.00 0.22
C GLN A 122 3.93 15.49 1.62
N LYS A 123 4.65 14.67 2.39
CA LYS A 123 5.07 14.98 3.76
C LYS A 123 6.42 15.72 3.84
N GLY A 124 7.11 15.93 2.71
CA GLY A 124 8.38 16.66 2.66
C GLY A 124 9.61 15.81 2.98
N TYR A 125 9.57 14.51 2.66
CA TYR A 125 10.71 13.61 2.77
C TYR A 125 11.38 13.39 1.41
N LYS A 126 12.71 13.24 1.42
CA LYS A 126 13.42 12.63 0.29
C LYS A 126 13.22 11.11 0.35
N PHE A 127 13.15 10.47 -0.80
CA PHE A 127 13.04 9.01 -0.88
C PHE A 127 14.03 8.44 -1.89
N ILE A 128 14.74 7.40 -1.46
CA ILE A 128 15.63 6.58 -2.27
C ILE A 128 15.00 5.19 -2.39
N ALA A 129 14.64 4.80 -3.62
CA ALA A 129 14.11 3.48 -3.94
C ALA A 129 15.24 2.57 -4.44
N LEU A 130 15.56 1.55 -3.65
CA LEU A 130 16.54 0.54 -4.01
C LEU A 130 15.81 -0.65 -4.65
N MET A 131 16.15 -0.94 -5.92
CA MET A 131 15.43 -1.92 -6.73
C MET A 131 16.38 -2.88 -7.46
N PRO A 132 16.01 -4.17 -7.62
CA PRO A 132 16.67 -5.05 -8.58
C PRO A 132 16.59 -4.52 -10.04
N ALA A 133 17.73 -4.52 -10.75
CA ALA A 133 17.85 -3.92 -12.08
C ALA A 133 16.91 -4.51 -13.16
N LYS A 134 16.54 -5.79 -13.05
CA LYS A 134 15.68 -6.51 -14.01
C LYS A 134 14.18 -6.26 -13.86
N LEU A 135 13.76 -5.31 -13.02
CA LEU A 135 12.34 -5.05 -12.74
C LEU A 135 11.72 -3.98 -13.64
N SER A 136 10.39 -4.04 -13.75
CA SER A 136 9.50 -3.23 -14.61
C SER A 136 9.98 -1.78 -14.78
N LEU A 137 10.29 -1.43 -16.04
CA LEU A 137 10.70 -0.08 -16.46
C LEU A 137 9.66 0.99 -16.11
N ASP A 138 8.37 0.69 -16.31
CA ASP A 138 7.26 1.61 -16.04
C ASP A 138 7.29 2.13 -14.59
N LYS A 139 7.60 1.25 -13.63
CA LYS A 139 7.67 1.62 -12.22
C LYS A 139 8.88 2.49 -11.92
N GLN A 140 10.01 2.23 -12.57
CA GLN A 140 11.19 3.09 -12.42
C GLN A 140 10.93 4.48 -13.00
N ILE A 141 10.27 4.57 -14.15
CA ILE A 141 9.89 5.85 -14.77
C ILE A 141 8.95 6.62 -13.86
N LEU A 142 7.91 5.97 -13.34
CA LEU A 142 6.96 6.60 -12.42
C LEU A 142 7.63 7.11 -11.15
N MET A 143 8.50 6.31 -10.52
CA MET A 143 9.22 6.76 -9.32
C MET A 143 10.16 7.93 -9.60
N ARG A 144 10.93 7.89 -10.70
CA ARG A 144 11.77 9.03 -11.10
C ARG A 144 10.94 10.28 -11.37
N TYR A 145 9.78 10.14 -12.00
CA TYR A 145 8.85 11.24 -12.23
C TYR A 145 8.32 11.85 -10.92
N LEU A 146 8.11 11.03 -9.89
CA LEU A 146 7.75 11.47 -8.54
C LEU A 146 8.93 12.08 -7.74
N GLY A 147 10.10 12.28 -8.37
CA GLY A 147 11.29 12.87 -7.74
C GLY A 147 12.09 11.91 -6.85
N VAL A 148 11.86 10.60 -7.00
CA VAL A 148 12.57 9.56 -6.24
C VAL A 148 13.91 9.25 -6.87
N GLU A 149 14.94 9.12 -6.04
CA GLU A 149 16.21 8.56 -6.48
C GLU A 149 16.09 7.05 -6.61
N VAL A 150 16.19 6.52 -7.84
CA VAL A 150 16.07 5.08 -8.10
C VAL A 150 17.47 4.47 -8.25
N VAL A 151 17.88 3.71 -7.24
CA VAL A 151 19.16 2.98 -7.22
C VAL A 151 18.91 1.55 -7.67
N LEU A 152 19.50 1.20 -8.82
CA LEU A 152 19.42 -0.16 -9.35
C LEU A 152 20.55 -1.03 -8.82
N VAL A 153 20.21 -2.24 -8.38
CA VAL A 153 21.17 -3.23 -7.90
C VAL A 153 21.10 -4.46 -8.79
N ASP A 154 22.26 -4.92 -9.27
CA ASP A 154 22.36 -6.22 -9.92
C ASP A 154 22.25 -7.34 -8.88
N ALA A 155 21.03 -7.82 -8.70
CA ALA A 155 20.71 -8.91 -7.79
C ALA A 155 20.75 -10.30 -8.47
N VAL A 156 21.28 -10.41 -9.70
CA VAL A 156 21.23 -11.67 -10.47
C VAL A 156 22.05 -12.78 -9.80
N GLN A 157 23.23 -12.45 -9.26
CA GLN A 157 24.14 -13.43 -8.68
C GLN A 157 23.97 -13.61 -7.17
N HIS A 158 23.68 -12.53 -6.45
CA HIS A 158 23.62 -12.55 -4.98
C HIS A 158 22.20 -12.38 -4.41
N GLY A 159 21.19 -12.32 -5.29
CA GLY A 159 19.79 -12.27 -4.91
C GLY A 159 19.47 -11.12 -3.96
N PHE A 160 18.61 -11.41 -2.98
CA PHE A 160 18.17 -10.43 -1.99
C PHE A 160 19.33 -9.90 -1.11
N LYS A 161 20.37 -10.71 -0.90
CA LYS A 161 21.55 -10.30 -0.11
C LYS A 161 22.23 -9.07 -0.73
N ALA A 162 22.31 -9.00 -2.06
CA ALA A 162 22.86 -7.84 -2.77
C ALA A 162 22.15 -6.53 -2.40
N LEU A 163 20.83 -6.60 -2.22
CA LEU A 163 20.01 -5.44 -1.86
C LEU A 163 20.30 -5.01 -0.42
N LEU A 164 20.39 -5.98 0.50
CA LEU A 164 20.70 -5.72 1.90
C LEU A 164 22.12 -5.14 2.06
N ASP A 165 23.11 -5.71 1.38
CA ASP A 165 24.48 -5.22 1.40
C ASP A 165 24.55 -3.77 0.88
N ARG A 166 23.78 -3.46 -0.17
CA ARG A 166 23.68 -2.09 -0.68
C ARG A 166 22.95 -1.15 0.28
N VAL A 167 21.93 -1.61 0.99
CA VAL A 167 21.28 -0.84 2.07
C VAL A 167 22.28 -0.49 3.16
N GLU A 168 23.07 -1.46 3.64
CA GLU A 168 24.09 -1.24 4.66
C GLU A 168 25.20 -0.30 4.20
N GLN A 169 25.52 -0.29 2.91
CA GLN A 169 26.42 0.70 2.33
C GLN A 169 25.80 2.10 2.34
N MET A 170 24.54 2.25 1.89
CA MET A 170 23.90 3.56 1.83
C MET A 170 23.61 4.16 3.22
N LYS A 171 23.43 3.33 4.25
CA LYS A 171 23.41 3.80 5.65
C LYS A 171 24.67 4.56 6.06
N LYS A 172 25.81 4.27 5.42
CA LYS A 172 27.09 4.95 5.68
C LYS A 172 27.30 6.15 4.78
N ASP A 173 26.78 6.08 3.55
CA ASP A 173 27.00 7.10 2.52
C ASP A 173 26.00 8.26 2.59
N VAL A 174 24.79 8.01 3.11
CA VAL A 174 23.69 8.99 3.15
C VAL A 174 23.48 9.46 4.59
N GLU A 175 23.63 10.77 4.79
CA GLU A 175 23.35 11.42 6.07
C GLU A 175 21.85 11.37 6.40
N ASP A 176 21.52 11.21 7.68
CA ASP A 176 20.14 11.16 8.21
C ASP A 176 19.22 10.20 7.43
N VAL A 177 19.71 9.01 7.10
CA VAL A 177 18.93 8.00 6.35
C VAL A 177 18.18 7.05 7.29
N TYR A 178 16.90 6.83 7.00
CA TYR A 178 16.05 5.87 7.68
C TYR A 178 15.57 4.77 6.74
N VAL A 179 15.78 3.51 7.11
CA VAL A 179 15.40 2.37 6.29
C VAL A 179 13.97 1.92 6.62
N LEU A 180 13.08 2.06 5.65
CA LEU A 180 11.72 1.53 5.69
C LEU A 180 11.73 0.02 5.42
N ASP A 181 11.80 -0.77 6.48
CA ASP A 181 11.77 -2.22 6.39
C ASP A 181 10.33 -2.75 6.32
N GLN A 182 9.86 -3.07 5.10
CA GLN A 182 8.54 -3.67 4.91
C GLN A 182 8.43 -5.13 5.35
N PHE A 183 9.55 -5.82 5.56
CA PHE A 183 9.57 -7.26 5.80
C PHE A 183 9.42 -7.58 7.28
N THR A 184 10.09 -6.81 8.14
CA THR A 184 10.11 -7.10 9.59
C THR A 184 9.39 -6.05 10.44
N ASN A 185 9.17 -4.83 9.93
CA ASN A 185 8.53 -3.79 10.73
C ASN A 185 7.06 -4.15 11.02
N PRO A 186 6.64 -4.26 12.30
CA PRO A 186 5.27 -4.62 12.67
C PRO A 186 4.22 -3.60 12.21
N ALA A 187 4.61 -2.38 11.85
CA ALA A 187 3.73 -1.38 11.27
C ALA A 187 3.08 -1.86 9.96
N ASN A 188 3.77 -2.69 9.17
CA ASN A 188 3.22 -3.25 7.94
C ASN A 188 1.99 -4.17 8.20
N PRO A 189 2.09 -5.26 8.97
CA PRO A 189 0.90 -6.05 9.32
C PRO A 189 -0.12 -5.24 10.14
N ASP A 190 0.31 -4.31 11.01
CA ASP A 190 -0.61 -3.47 11.79
C ASP A 190 -1.51 -2.59 10.90
N ALA A 191 -1.01 -2.12 9.75
CA ALA A 191 -1.82 -1.41 8.75
C ALA A 191 -3.05 -2.23 8.31
N HIS A 192 -2.86 -3.54 8.14
CA HIS A 192 -3.92 -4.45 7.75
C HIS A 192 -4.85 -4.77 8.93
N PHE A 193 -4.33 -4.98 10.13
CA PHE A 193 -5.19 -5.17 11.32
C PHE A 193 -6.08 -3.94 11.59
N ARG A 194 -5.54 -2.73 11.44
CA ARG A 194 -6.26 -1.50 11.72
C ARG A 194 -7.26 -1.12 10.66
N TRP A 195 -6.88 -1.24 9.38
CA TRP A 195 -7.66 -0.62 8.31
C TRP A 195 -8.20 -1.62 7.29
N THR A 196 -7.54 -2.77 7.10
CA THR A 196 -8.08 -3.81 6.21
C THR A 196 -9.06 -4.70 6.95
N GLY A 197 -8.75 -5.07 8.20
CA GLY A 197 -9.52 -5.98 9.05
C GLY A 197 -10.71 -5.35 9.78
N LYS A 198 -10.80 -4.01 9.80
CA LYS A 198 -11.97 -3.28 10.28
C LYS A 198 -12.80 -2.87 9.06
N TRP A 199 -13.97 -3.47 8.90
CA TRP A 199 -14.94 -3.17 7.83
C TRP A 199 -16.34 -3.00 8.39
#